data_AF-A0A140DL06-F1
#
_entry.id   AF-A0A140DL06-F1
#
_cell.length_a   1.000
_cell.length_b   1.000
_cell.length_c   1.000
_cell.angle_alpha   90.00
_cell.angle_beta   90.00
_cell.angle_gamma   90.00
#
_symmetry.space_group_name_H-M   'P 1'
#
loop_
_entity.id
_entity.type
_entity.pdbx_description
1 polymer ?
#
loop_
_entity_poly.entity_id
_entity_poly.type
_entity_poly.pdbx_seq_one_letter_code
_entity_poly.pdbx_strand_id
1 'polypeptide(L)'
;MGRVIRAQRKGAGSVFKSHTKRRKGAPKLRYLDFSERHGYIKGVVKDIVHDPGRGAPLAVVHFRDPYKFKTRKELFIAPEGMYTGQFVYCGKKLIYK
;
A
#
# COMPACT_ATOMS: atom_id res chain seq x y z
N MET A 1 39.90 -25.16 1.95
CA MET A 1 38.64 -24.49 1.57
C MET A 1 37.76 -24.35 2.80
N GLY A 2 37.30 -23.14 3.13
CA GLY A 2 36.55 -22.86 4.36
C GLY A 2 35.03 -23.07 4.24
N ARG A 3 34.32 -23.02 5.37
CA ARG A 3 32.85 -23.13 5.43
C ARG A 3 32.18 -21.81 5.00
N VAL A 4 31.08 -21.91 4.24
CA VAL A 4 30.26 -20.74 3.85
C VAL A 4 29.69 -20.04 5.09
N ILE A 5 29.99 -18.75 5.25
CA ILE A 5 29.55 -17.97 6.42
C ILE A 5 28.06 -17.63 6.35
N ARG A 6 27.46 -17.31 7.50
CA ARG A 6 26.03 -16.97 7.61
C ARG A 6 25.60 -15.85 6.66
N ALA A 7 26.45 -14.83 6.46
CA ALA A 7 26.15 -13.70 5.58
C ALA A 7 25.91 -14.15 4.12
N GLN A 8 26.78 -15.02 3.62
CA GLN A 8 26.69 -15.59 2.26
C GLN A 8 25.45 -16.50 2.11
N ARG A 9 25.05 -17.22 3.16
CA ARG A 9 23.87 -18.11 3.14
C ARG A 9 22.52 -17.38 3.02
N LYS A 10 22.43 -16.11 3.40
CA LYS A 10 21.15 -15.35 3.40
C LYS A 10 20.60 -15.11 1.98
N GLY A 11 21.46 -15.03 0.96
CA GLY A 11 21.05 -14.80 -0.43
C GLY A 11 20.53 -16.04 -1.18
N ALA A 12 20.77 -17.24 -0.67
CA ALA A 12 20.45 -18.49 -1.37
C ALA A 12 18.95 -18.85 -1.40
N GLY A 13 18.07 -18.06 -0.75
CA GLY A 13 16.63 -18.33 -0.74
C GLY A 13 16.23 -19.61 -0.02
N SER A 14 17.01 -20.07 0.96
CA SER A 14 16.70 -21.26 1.77
C SER A 14 15.95 -20.87 3.06
N VAL A 15 16.56 -21.10 4.23
CA VAL A 15 15.94 -20.92 5.57
C VAL A 15 15.72 -19.45 5.97
N PHE A 16 16.32 -18.49 5.25
CA PHE A 16 16.24 -17.06 5.56
C PHE A 16 15.17 -16.29 4.77
N LYS A 17 14.22 -17.01 4.15
CA LYS A 17 13.08 -16.40 3.44
C LYS A 17 12.17 -15.65 4.41
N SER A 18 11.54 -14.59 3.92
CA SER A 18 10.59 -13.81 4.69
C SER A 18 9.29 -14.59 4.96
N HIS A 19 8.79 -14.53 6.19
CA HIS A 19 7.50 -15.11 6.55
C HIS A 19 6.36 -14.16 6.14
N THR A 20 5.76 -14.38 4.98
CA THR A 20 4.75 -13.48 4.39
C THR A 20 3.31 -14.00 4.41
N LYS A 21 3.06 -15.22 4.92
CA LYS A 21 1.73 -15.88 4.91
C LYS A 21 0.58 -15.02 5.44
N ARG A 22 0.84 -14.20 6.47
CA ARG A 22 -0.18 -13.34 7.12
C ARG A 22 -0.13 -11.88 6.67
N ARG A 23 0.76 -11.52 5.74
CA ARG A 23 0.85 -10.16 5.20
C ARG A 23 -0.46 -9.83 4.47
N LYS A 24 -1.01 -8.64 4.71
CA LYS A 24 -2.27 -8.17 4.10
C LYS A 24 -2.10 -7.76 2.64
N GLY A 25 -0.89 -7.37 2.26
CA GLY A 25 -0.53 -7.00 0.90
C GLY A 25 0.67 -6.07 0.89
N ALA A 26 1.13 -5.72 -0.31
CA ALA A 26 2.16 -4.70 -0.46
C ALA A 26 1.50 -3.33 -0.45
N PRO A 27 1.76 -2.47 0.55
CA PRO A 27 1.26 -1.12 0.52
C PRO A 27 2.00 -0.33 -0.56
N LYS A 28 1.24 0.29 -1.46
CA LYS A 28 1.76 1.06 -2.59
C LYS A 28 0.80 2.20 -2.86
N LEU A 29 1.31 3.31 -3.39
CA LEU A 29 0.45 4.31 -4.00
C LEU A 29 -0.30 3.71 -5.18
N ARG A 30 -1.39 4.35 -5.58
CA ARG A 30 -2.13 3.96 -6.78
C ARG A 30 -1.23 4.01 -8.01
N TYR A 31 -1.65 3.25 -9.01
CA TYR A 31 -1.07 3.37 -10.33
C TYR A 31 -1.29 4.79 -10.88
N LEU A 32 -0.21 5.41 -11.39
CA LEU A 32 -0.23 6.74 -11.97
C LEU A 32 -0.99 6.75 -13.31
N ASP A 33 -2.30 6.97 -13.22
CA ASP A 33 -3.18 7.06 -14.38
C ASP A 33 -3.33 8.50 -14.89
N PHE A 34 -4.21 8.69 -15.88
CA PHE A 34 -4.49 10.01 -16.44
C PHE A 34 -5.11 10.96 -15.40
N SER A 35 -5.97 10.43 -14.53
CA SER A 35 -6.68 11.20 -13.50
C SER A 35 -5.72 11.82 -12.49
N GLU A 36 -4.73 11.06 -12.01
CA GLU A 36 -3.73 11.61 -11.08
C GLU A 36 -2.74 12.57 -11.76
N ARG A 37 -2.41 12.36 -13.05
CA ARG A 37 -1.49 13.23 -13.79
C ARG A 37 -2.05 14.62 -14.10
N HIS A 38 -3.34 14.71 -14.44
CA HIS A 38 -3.95 15.96 -14.91
C HIS A 38 -4.97 16.57 -13.94
N GLY A 39 -5.52 15.76 -13.05
CA GLY A 39 -6.57 16.16 -12.10
C GLY A 39 -6.32 15.60 -10.72
N TYR A 40 -7.39 15.12 -10.09
CA TYR A 40 -7.36 14.35 -8.86
C TYR A 40 -8.41 13.24 -8.91
N ILE A 41 -8.20 12.19 -8.12
CA ILE A 41 -9.18 11.15 -7.87
C ILE A 41 -9.45 11.05 -6.37
N LYS A 42 -10.73 10.92 -6.04
CA LYS A 42 -11.22 10.78 -4.66
C LYS A 42 -11.38 9.30 -4.31
N GLY A 43 -10.77 8.89 -3.22
CA GLY A 43 -10.97 7.61 -2.56
C GLY A 43 -11.58 7.79 -1.18
N VAL A 44 -12.15 6.71 -0.63
CA VAL A 44 -12.64 6.67 0.74
C VAL A 44 -11.87 5.62 1.53
N VAL A 45 -11.36 5.98 2.71
CA VAL A 45 -10.78 5.02 3.65
C VAL A 45 -11.91 4.14 4.17
N LYS A 46 -11.88 2.85 3.86
CA LYS A 46 -12.87 1.90 4.36
C LYS A 46 -12.48 1.28 5.68
N ASP A 47 -11.20 1.02 5.86
CA ASP A 47 -10.70 0.37 7.06
C ASP A 47 -9.24 0.73 7.31
N ILE A 48 -8.80 0.63 8.57
CA ILE A 48 -7.41 0.80 8.98
C ILE A 48 -7.00 -0.48 9.70
N VAL A 49 -6.11 -1.25 9.08
CA VAL A 49 -5.80 -2.63 9.47
C VAL A 49 -4.34 -2.80 9.88
N HIS A 50 -4.09 -3.76 10.76
CA HIS A 50 -2.75 -4.21 11.12
C HIS A 50 -2.19 -5.21 10.10
N ASP A 51 -0.95 -5.00 9.66
CA ASP A 51 -0.16 -5.92 8.82
C ASP A 51 0.94 -6.59 9.65
N PRO A 52 0.90 -7.91 9.88
CA PRO A 52 1.92 -8.61 10.67
C PRO A 52 3.34 -8.40 10.11
N GLY A 53 4.27 -8.01 10.99
CA GLY A 53 5.63 -7.64 10.61
C GLY A 53 5.78 -6.23 10.06
N ARG A 54 4.81 -5.35 10.35
CA ARG A 54 4.84 -3.91 10.09
C ARG A 54 4.34 -3.15 11.34
N GLY A 55 5.09 -2.12 11.75
CA GLY A 55 4.68 -1.24 12.85
C GLY A 55 3.64 -0.20 12.45
N ALA A 56 3.74 0.32 11.22
CA ALA A 56 2.77 1.27 10.67
C ALA A 56 1.44 0.58 10.27
N PRO A 57 0.28 1.17 10.58
CA PRO A 57 -1.01 0.66 10.11
C PRO A 57 -1.18 0.83 8.58
N LEU A 58 -2.02 -0.01 7.99
CA LEU A 58 -2.40 0.08 6.58
C LEU A 58 -3.81 0.61 6.43
N ALA A 59 -4.03 1.52 5.50
CA ALA A 59 -5.35 1.99 5.12
C ALA A 59 -5.85 1.23 3.89
N VAL A 60 -7.05 0.67 3.97
CA VAL A 60 -7.77 0.12 2.81
C VAL A 60 -8.58 1.26 2.19
N VAL A 61 -8.12 1.77 1.05
CA VAL A 61 -8.76 2.88 0.35
C VAL A 61 -9.51 2.36 -0.87
N HIS A 62 -10.79 2.69 -0.95
CA HIS A 62 -11.64 2.36 -2.09
C HIS A 62 -11.69 3.54 -3.06
N PHE A 63 -11.30 3.30 -4.30
CA PHE A 63 -11.42 4.24 -5.40
C PHE A 63 -12.40 3.70 -6.45
N ARG A 64 -13.07 4.60 -7.16
CA ARG A 64 -13.82 4.23 -8.37
C ARG A 64 -12.83 4.09 -9.53
N ASP A 65 -13.02 3.06 -10.35
CA ASP A 65 -12.24 2.89 -11.57
C ASP A 65 -12.71 3.94 -12.60
N PRO A 66 -11.81 4.74 -13.21
CA PRO A 66 -12.20 5.78 -14.15
C PRO A 66 -12.70 5.24 -15.50
N TYR A 67 -12.39 3.98 -15.83
CA TYR A 67 -12.70 3.39 -17.14
C TYR A 67 -13.78 2.31 -17.07
N LYS A 68 -14.03 1.71 -15.91
CA LYS A 68 -14.96 0.58 -15.74
C LYS A 68 -15.85 0.80 -14.52
N PHE A 69 -17.05 0.20 -14.52
CA PHE A 69 -17.90 0.14 -13.34
C PHE A 69 -17.34 -0.87 -12.32
N LYS A 70 -16.24 -0.49 -11.66
CA LYS A 70 -15.52 -1.30 -10.66
C LYS A 70 -15.01 -0.41 -9.53
N THR A 71 -14.97 -0.95 -8.33
CA THR A 71 -14.24 -0.34 -7.21
C THR A 71 -12.86 -0.98 -7.09
N ARG A 72 -11.81 -0.17 -7.15
CA ARG A 72 -10.43 -0.58 -6.87
C ARG A 72 -10.14 -0.45 -5.38
N LYS A 73 -9.72 -1.55 -4.76
CA LYS A 73 -9.27 -1.59 -3.37
C LYS A 73 -7.76 -1.46 -3.37
N GLU A 74 -7.25 -0.40 -2.76
CA GLU A 74 -5.83 -0.09 -2.71
C GLU A 74 -5.37 -0.07 -1.26
N LEU A 75 -4.16 -0.55 -1.00
CA LEU A 75 -3.56 -0.59 0.33
C LEU A 75 -2.51 0.50 0.45
N PHE A 76 -2.79 1.49 1.29
CA PHE A 76 -1.88 2.60 1.57
C PHE A 76 -1.25 2.44 2.96
N ILE A 77 -0.13 3.12 3.17
CA ILE A 77 0.37 3.35 4.53
C ILE A 77 -0.52 4.43 5.14
N ALA A 78 -1.08 4.17 6.31
CA ALA A 78 -1.91 5.15 7.00
C ALA A 78 -1.03 6.18 7.72
N PRO A 79 -1.12 7.48 7.41
CA PRO A 79 -0.53 8.53 8.22
C PRO A 79 -1.28 8.69 9.54
N GLU A 80 -0.62 9.30 10.52
CA GLU A 80 -1.25 9.63 11.80
C GLU A 80 -2.45 10.57 11.60
N GLY A 81 -3.52 10.35 12.36
CA GLY A 81 -4.77 11.10 12.24
C GLY A 81 -5.69 10.66 11.09
N MET A 82 -5.29 9.67 10.27
CA MET A 82 -6.21 9.08 9.29
C MET A 82 -7.34 8.31 9.98
N TYR A 83 -8.57 8.47 9.50
CA TYR A 83 -9.75 7.82 10.09
C TYR A 83 -10.62 7.10 9.04
N THR A 84 -11.45 6.15 9.50
CA THR A 84 -12.36 5.43 8.62
C THR A 84 -13.49 6.34 8.11
N GLY A 85 -13.82 6.23 6.84
CA GLY A 85 -14.75 7.15 6.15
C GLY A 85 -14.09 8.43 5.63
N GLN A 86 -12.82 8.71 5.97
CA GLN A 86 -12.10 9.86 5.44
C GLN A 86 -11.98 9.81 3.92
N PHE A 87 -12.13 10.96 3.27
CA PHE A 87 -11.82 11.09 1.86
C PHE A 87 -10.34 11.39 1.64
N VAL A 88 -9.71 10.57 0.81
CA VAL A 88 -8.32 10.74 0.37
C VAL A 88 -8.34 11.20 -1.08
N TYR A 89 -7.56 12.22 -1.39
CA TYR A 89 -7.45 12.75 -2.73
C TYR A 89 -6.04 12.51 -3.26
N CYS A 90 -5.92 11.95 -4.46
CA CYS A 90 -4.65 11.70 -5.12
C CYS A 90 -4.63 12.41 -6.47
N GLY A 91 -3.57 13.17 -6.78
CA GLY A 91 -3.33 13.75 -8.10
C GLY A 91 -2.64 15.12 -8.09
N LYS A 92 -2.39 15.65 -9.28
CA LYS A 92 -1.68 16.92 -9.51
C LYS A 92 -2.46 18.14 -9.04
N LYS A 93 -3.78 18.18 -9.26
CA LYS A 93 -4.63 19.35 -8.94
C LYS A 93 -5.32 19.20 -7.59
N LEU A 94 -4.54 18.98 -6.54
CA LEU A 94 -5.05 18.97 -5.18
C LEU A 94 -5.16 20.42 -4.68
N ILE A 95 -6.40 20.89 -4.52
CA ILE A 95 -6.66 22.16 -3.85
C ILE A 95 -6.73 21.83 -2.35
N TYR A 96 -5.68 22.22 -1.62
CA TYR A 96 -5.74 22.34 -0.18
C TYR A 96 -6.72 23.48 0.11
N LYS A 97 -7.93 23.15 0.57
CA LYS A 97 -8.84 24.13 1.15
C LYS A 97 -8.70 24.06 2.66
#